data_AF-A0A7C5RGX7-F1
#
_entry.id   AF-A0A7C5RGX7-F1
#
_cell.length_a   1.000
_cell.length_b   1.000
_cell.length_c   1.000
_cell.angle_alpha   90.00
_cell.angle_beta   90.00
_cell.angle_gamma   90.00
#
_symmetry.space_group_name_H-M   'P 1'
#
loop_
_entity.id
_entity.type
_entity.pdbx_description
1 polymer ?
#
loop_
_entity_poly.entity_id
_entity_poly.type
_entity_poly.pdbx_seq_one_letter_code
_entity_poly.pdbx_strand_id
1 'polypeptide(L)'
;MVIIFLTIGFIILKIWQRDKEGIMKRFLGLLTAMLLVVALVISCAPAGTTKKTSKKDKKSGEVAKAGSIKAGKIKFTFDSNEYGGASSVNLVGSFNGWNPTDPNYAMEDPDGDGIFEIEVEWDAGKYLYKYYIDGNWPKDMSELEQYISPKPTEYVDDGFGGRNAVLVVE
;
A
#
# COMPACT_ATOMS: atom_id res chain seq x y z
N MET A 1 28.49 6.51 -36.14
CA MET A 1 27.59 5.47 -35.60
C MET A 1 28.22 4.67 -34.44
N VAL A 2 29.53 4.42 -34.42
CA VAL A 2 30.22 3.66 -33.34
C VAL A 2 30.40 4.42 -32.01
N ILE A 3 30.48 5.76 -32.05
CA ILE A 3 30.76 6.60 -30.85
C ILE A 3 29.57 6.68 -29.88
N ILE A 4 28.32 6.55 -30.37
CA ILE A 4 27.10 6.69 -29.55
C ILE A 4 26.89 5.46 -28.63
N PHE A 5 27.30 4.27 -29.07
CA PHE A 5 27.18 3.06 -28.25
C PHE A 5 28.17 3.02 -27.08
N LEU A 6 29.35 3.63 -27.24
CA LEU A 6 30.36 3.68 -26.17
C LEU A 6 29.97 4.64 -25.04
N THR A 7 29.26 5.74 -25.34
CA THR A 7 28.83 6.71 -24.33
C THR A 7 27.64 6.21 -23.51
N ILE A 8 26.66 5.55 -24.14
CA ILE A 8 25.51 4.96 -23.44
C ILE A 8 25.95 3.81 -22.53
N GLY A 9 26.85 2.94 -23.01
CA GLY A 9 27.42 1.85 -22.20
C GLY A 9 28.16 2.37 -20.95
N PHE A 10 28.88 3.48 -21.05
CA PHE A 10 29.58 4.09 -19.92
C PHE A 10 28.63 4.73 -18.89
N ILE A 11 27.49 5.29 -19.33
CA ILE A 11 26.46 5.85 -18.45
C ILE A 11 25.74 4.73 -17.68
N ILE A 12 25.38 3.63 -18.35
CA ILE A 12 24.76 2.47 -17.70
C ILE A 12 25.73 1.82 -16.70
N LEU A 13 27.01 1.68 -17.05
CA LEU A 13 28.04 1.20 -16.13
C LEU A 13 28.20 2.14 -14.92
N LYS A 14 28.17 3.47 -15.11
CA LYS A 14 28.20 4.45 -14.01
C LYS A 14 26.92 4.54 -13.17
N ILE A 15 25.77 4.14 -13.70
CA ILE A 15 24.52 4.00 -12.94
C ILE A 15 24.60 2.73 -12.09
N TRP A 16 25.07 1.63 -12.67
CA TRP A 16 25.22 0.35 -11.97
C TRP A 16 26.31 0.36 -10.90
N GLN A 17 27.38 1.14 -11.08
CA GLN A 17 28.49 1.24 -10.11
C GLN A 17 28.20 2.14 -8.91
N ARG A 18 27.18 3.00 -8.99
CA ARG A 18 26.83 3.97 -7.94
C ARG A 18 25.84 3.43 -6.91
N ASP A 19 25.17 2.32 -7.22
CA ASP A 19 24.13 1.74 -6.35
C ASP A 19 24.65 0.66 -5.38
N LYS A 20 25.87 0.12 -5.60
CA LYS A 20 26.48 -0.87 -4.69
C LYS A 20 26.82 -0.32 -3.30
N GLU A 21 27.08 0.98 -3.20
CA GLU A 21 27.50 1.63 -1.95
C GLU A 21 26.31 2.03 -1.06
N GLY A 22 25.13 2.29 -1.62
CA GLY A 22 23.94 2.69 -0.87
C GLY A 22 23.20 1.51 -0.25
N ILE A 23 23.08 0.41 -1.00
CA ILE A 23 22.38 -0.80 -0.57
C ILE A 23 23.13 -1.51 0.57
N MET A 24 24.45 -1.68 0.48
CA MET A 24 25.22 -2.32 1.55
C MET A 24 25.27 -1.51 2.85
N LYS A 25 25.20 -0.17 2.80
CA LYS A 25 25.15 0.68 4.00
C LYS A 25 23.82 0.58 4.74
N ARG A 26 22.73 0.33 4.02
CA ARG A 26 21.40 0.04 4.61
C ARG A 26 21.39 -1.31 5.33
N PHE A 27 22.04 -2.33 4.75
CA PHE A 27 22.13 -3.66 5.38
C PHE A 27 23.16 -3.74 6.52
N LEU A 28 24.30 -3.04 6.43
CA LEU A 28 25.32 -3.00 7.48
C LEU A 28 24.87 -2.16 8.72
N GLY A 29 24.03 -1.15 8.52
CA GLY A 29 23.42 -0.38 9.62
C GLY A 29 22.36 -1.18 10.40
N LEU A 30 21.64 -2.09 9.74
CA LEU A 30 20.63 -2.94 10.38
C LEU A 30 21.27 -4.05 11.23
N LEU A 31 22.40 -4.61 10.80
CA LEU A 31 23.12 -5.65 11.56
C LEU A 31 23.83 -5.10 12.81
N THR A 32 24.33 -3.86 12.76
CA THR A 32 24.98 -3.21 13.91
C THR A 32 23.97 -2.74 14.97
N ALA A 33 22.74 -2.39 14.57
CA ALA A 33 21.65 -2.08 15.50
C ALA A 33 21.10 -3.32 16.22
N MET A 34 21.13 -4.50 15.58
CA MET A 34 20.60 -5.74 16.17
C MET A 34 21.54 -6.37 17.21
N LEU A 35 22.85 -6.10 17.12
CA LEU A 35 23.86 -6.61 18.07
C LEU A 35 24.00 -5.75 19.34
N LEU A 36 23.46 -4.52 19.37
CA LEU A 36 23.51 -3.63 20.54
C LEU A 36 22.30 -3.76 21.48
N VAL A 37 21.24 -4.48 21.10
CA VAL A 37 20.02 -4.62 21.94
C VAL A 37 20.08 -5.84 22.88
N VAL A 38 21.05 -6.75 22.69
CA VAL A 38 21.18 -7.98 23.50
C VAL A 38 21.97 -7.76 24.82
N ALA A 39 22.57 -6.59 25.04
CA ALA A 39 23.44 -6.33 26.19
C ALA A 39 22.78 -5.58 27.38
N LEU A 40 21.46 -5.42 27.44
CA LEU A 40 20.83 -4.63 28.51
C LEU A 40 19.58 -5.25 29.17
N VAL A 41 19.65 -6.55 29.49
CA VAL A 41 18.67 -7.19 30.38
C VAL A 41 19.36 -8.03 31.46
N ILE A 42 20.07 -7.35 32.36
CA ILE A 42 20.34 -7.84 33.71
C ILE A 42 20.00 -6.70 34.67
N SER A 43 18.91 -6.82 35.42
CA SER A 43 18.90 -6.65 36.89
C SER A 43 17.48 -6.49 37.47
N CYS A 44 17.21 -7.34 38.47
CA CYS A 44 16.30 -7.19 39.61
C CYS A 44 14.76 -7.21 39.45
N ALA A 45 14.18 -8.32 39.94
CA ALA A 45 12.95 -8.36 40.73
C ALA A 45 13.21 -7.77 42.15
N PRO A 46 12.21 -7.32 42.96
CA PRO A 46 11.20 -8.20 43.58
C PRO A 46 9.78 -7.59 43.80
N ALA A 47 8.92 -8.43 44.38
CA ALA A 47 7.46 -8.36 44.57
C ALA A 47 6.90 -7.28 45.53
N GLY A 48 5.60 -6.96 45.39
CA GLY A 48 4.81 -6.23 46.42
C GLY A 48 3.37 -5.81 46.02
N THR A 49 2.37 -6.51 46.58
CA THR A 49 1.00 -6.13 47.02
C THR A 49 0.13 -5.01 46.36
N THR A 50 -1.09 -5.42 45.95
CA THR A 50 -2.45 -4.80 46.00
C THR A 50 -2.68 -3.27 46.13
N LYS A 51 -3.45 -2.65 45.21
CA LYS A 51 -4.82 -2.04 45.40
C LYS A 51 -5.27 -1.11 44.25
N LYS A 52 -6.59 -1.05 44.04
CA LYS A 52 -7.44 -0.12 43.23
C LYS A 52 -6.86 1.28 42.97
N THR A 53 -7.11 1.82 41.76
CA THR A 53 -7.89 3.07 41.54
C THR A 53 -8.11 3.43 40.05
N SER A 54 -9.17 4.23 39.86
CA SER A 54 -9.80 4.85 38.69
C SER A 54 -8.92 5.68 37.73
N LYS A 55 -9.29 5.61 36.43
CA LYS A 55 -9.39 6.65 35.37
C LYS A 55 -8.28 7.71 35.23
N LYS A 56 -7.59 7.73 34.08
CA LYS A 56 -7.27 8.97 33.36
C LYS A 56 -6.88 8.73 31.90
N ASP A 57 -7.39 9.62 31.07
CA ASP A 57 -7.35 9.66 29.62
C ASP A 57 -5.92 9.72 29.07
N LYS A 58 -5.68 9.07 27.92
CA LYS A 58 -4.51 9.36 27.09
C LYS A 58 -4.87 9.31 25.61
N LYS A 59 -5.21 10.51 25.13
CA LYS A 59 -5.12 10.99 23.75
C LYS A 59 -3.88 10.40 23.05
N SER A 60 -4.09 9.41 22.19
CA SER A 60 -3.28 9.20 20.99
C SER A 60 -4.03 9.91 19.88
N GLY A 61 -3.60 11.09 19.46
CA GLY A 61 -2.37 11.16 18.68
C GLY A 61 -2.83 11.16 17.23
N GLU A 62 -3.38 12.30 16.84
CA GLU A 62 -3.72 12.67 15.48
C GLU A 62 -2.47 12.51 14.62
N VAL A 63 -2.46 11.44 13.83
CA VAL A 63 -1.48 11.28 12.76
C VAL A 63 -2.17 11.83 11.53
N ALA A 64 -1.98 13.12 11.27
CA ALA A 64 -2.39 13.74 10.03
C ALA A 64 -1.71 12.99 8.87
N LYS A 65 -2.48 12.14 8.18
CA LYS A 65 -2.06 11.33 7.04
C LYS A 65 -2.55 12.03 5.77
N ALA A 66 -1.72 12.02 4.73
CA ALA A 66 -1.94 12.73 3.48
C ALA A 66 -3.35 12.48 2.90
N GLY A 67 -4.13 13.57 2.79
CA GLY A 67 -5.43 13.63 2.12
C GLY A 67 -6.55 12.83 2.78
N SER A 68 -7.34 13.46 3.65
CA SER A 68 -8.66 12.92 4.03
C SER A 68 -9.54 12.83 2.77
N ILE A 69 -9.97 11.63 2.37
CA ILE A 69 -10.94 11.46 1.29
C ILE A 69 -12.32 11.83 1.83
N LYS A 70 -13.04 12.71 1.14
CA LYS A 70 -14.37 13.17 1.56
C LYS A 70 -15.46 12.23 1.06
N ALA A 71 -16.51 12.10 1.86
CA ALA A 71 -17.73 11.42 1.45
C ALA A 71 -18.35 12.04 0.19
N GLY A 72 -19.06 11.21 -0.57
CA GLY A 72 -19.66 11.55 -1.86
C GLY A 72 -19.08 10.71 -2.99
N LYS A 73 -19.08 11.26 -4.20
CA LYS A 73 -18.53 10.59 -5.39
C LYS A 73 -17.01 10.56 -5.36
N ILE A 74 -16.46 9.36 -5.29
CA ILE A 74 -15.03 9.09 -5.30
C ILE A 74 -14.69 8.41 -6.62
N LYS A 75 -13.77 9.00 -7.37
CA LYS A 75 -13.24 8.43 -8.61
C LYS A 75 -12.09 7.48 -8.30
N PHE A 76 -12.27 6.21 -8.63
CA PHE A 76 -11.24 5.19 -8.60
C PHE A 76 -10.62 5.08 -9.99
N THR A 77 -9.30 4.96 -10.05
CA THR A 77 -8.57 4.73 -11.28
C THR A 77 -7.56 3.61 -11.13
N PHE A 78 -7.28 2.91 -12.22
CA PHE A 78 -6.26 1.87 -12.35
C PHE A 78 -5.49 2.06 -13.65
N ASP A 79 -4.20 2.38 -13.55
CA ASP A 79 -3.28 2.54 -14.68
C ASP A 79 -2.83 1.17 -15.19
N SER A 80 -3.48 0.73 -16.27
CA SER A 80 -3.20 -0.55 -16.92
C SER A 80 -1.86 -0.51 -17.68
N ASN A 81 -1.45 0.65 -18.19
CA ASN A 81 -0.22 0.78 -18.96
C ASN A 81 1.02 0.48 -18.11
N GLU A 82 1.10 1.09 -16.93
CA GLU A 82 2.21 0.91 -15.99
C GLU A 82 2.13 -0.45 -15.27
N TYR A 83 0.93 -1.04 -15.14
CA TYR A 83 0.74 -2.37 -14.57
C TYR A 83 1.27 -3.50 -15.47
N GLY A 84 1.34 -3.27 -16.78
CA GLY A 84 1.73 -4.28 -17.78
C GLY A 84 0.59 -4.81 -18.63
N GLY A 85 -0.54 -4.10 -18.65
CA GLY A 85 -1.73 -4.41 -19.42
C GLY A 85 -2.77 -5.21 -18.62
N ALA A 86 -4.01 -4.73 -18.66
CA ALA A 86 -5.22 -5.36 -18.16
C ALA A 86 -6.31 -5.24 -19.23
N SER A 87 -7.09 -6.30 -19.42
CA SER A 87 -8.25 -6.32 -20.32
C SER A 87 -9.56 -5.99 -19.62
N SER A 88 -9.63 -6.21 -18.31
CA SER A 88 -10.80 -6.01 -17.47
C SER A 88 -10.38 -5.74 -16.03
N VAL A 89 -11.04 -4.76 -15.41
CA VAL A 89 -10.83 -4.40 -14.01
C VAL A 89 -12.18 -4.18 -13.34
N ASN A 90 -12.39 -4.82 -12.20
CA ASN A 90 -13.56 -4.60 -11.36
C ASN A 90 -13.12 -4.13 -9.97
N LEU A 91 -13.84 -3.17 -9.39
CA LEU A 91 -13.66 -2.75 -8.01
C LEU A 91 -14.52 -3.63 -7.09
N VAL A 92 -13.90 -4.34 -6.15
CA VAL A 92 -14.62 -5.34 -5.36
C VAL A 92 -14.34 -5.16 -3.88
N GLY A 93 -15.36 -5.25 -3.02
CA GLY A 93 -15.17 -4.99 -1.60
C GLY A 93 -16.37 -5.23 -0.72
N SER A 94 -16.33 -4.69 0.50
CA SER A 94 -17.39 -4.86 1.50
C SER A 94 -18.74 -4.30 1.05
N PHE A 95 -18.74 -3.29 0.18
CA PHE A 95 -19.94 -2.61 -0.33
C PHE A 95 -20.74 -3.44 -1.35
N ASN A 96 -20.11 -4.38 -2.05
CA ASN A 96 -20.78 -5.26 -3.03
C ASN A 96 -20.74 -6.74 -2.63
N GLY A 97 -20.52 -7.02 -1.35
CA GLY A 97 -20.46 -8.39 -0.83
C GLY A 97 -19.32 -9.22 -1.42
N TRP A 98 -18.22 -8.59 -1.82
CA TRP A 98 -17.08 -9.22 -2.49
C TRP A 98 -17.44 -9.94 -3.79
N ASN A 99 -18.45 -9.47 -4.52
CA ASN A 99 -18.82 -10.04 -5.82
C ASN A 99 -17.89 -9.52 -6.94
N PRO A 100 -17.03 -10.36 -7.56
CA PRO A 100 -16.10 -9.93 -8.60
C PRO A 100 -16.76 -9.68 -9.96
N THR A 101 -18.01 -10.11 -10.12
CA THR A 101 -18.75 -10.06 -11.40
C THR A 101 -19.92 -9.07 -11.35
N ASP A 102 -19.96 -8.20 -10.34
CA ASP A 102 -21.00 -7.17 -10.25
C ASP A 102 -20.81 -6.13 -11.38
N PRO A 103 -21.77 -6.00 -12.33
CA PRO A 103 -21.65 -5.06 -13.43
C PRO A 103 -21.64 -3.61 -12.99
N ASN A 104 -22.19 -3.28 -11.80
CA ASN A 104 -22.19 -1.91 -11.29
C ASN A 104 -20.80 -1.44 -10.82
N TYR A 105 -19.85 -2.37 -10.70
CA TYR A 105 -18.48 -2.09 -10.26
C TYR A 105 -17.42 -2.53 -11.27
N ALA A 106 -17.83 -2.77 -12.52
CA ALA A 106 -16.90 -2.86 -13.63
C ALA A 106 -16.32 -1.47 -13.92
N MET A 107 -14.99 -1.38 -14.05
CA MET A 107 -14.32 -0.14 -14.43
C MET A 107 -14.26 -0.04 -15.95
N GLU A 108 -14.31 1.18 -16.45
CA GLU A 108 -14.36 1.47 -17.88
C GLU A 108 -13.16 2.32 -18.30
N ASP A 109 -12.75 2.20 -19.56
CA ASP A 109 -11.74 3.05 -20.21
C ASP A 109 -12.37 3.60 -21.51
N PRO A 110 -13.22 4.63 -21.42
CA PRO A 110 -13.99 5.10 -22.57
C PRO A 110 -13.17 5.92 -23.57
N ASP A 111 -12.05 6.52 -23.16
CA ASP A 111 -11.16 7.30 -24.04
C ASP A 111 -9.99 6.47 -24.58
N GLY A 112 -9.78 5.25 -24.06
CA GLY A 112 -8.80 4.29 -24.55
C GLY A 112 -7.38 4.68 -24.19
N ASP A 113 -7.19 5.45 -23.12
CA ASP A 113 -5.87 5.90 -22.67
C ASP A 113 -5.15 4.85 -21.81
N GLY A 114 -5.81 3.73 -21.49
CA GLY A 114 -5.29 2.66 -20.64
C GLY A 114 -5.45 2.93 -19.15
N ILE A 115 -6.26 3.91 -18.76
CA ILE A 115 -6.66 4.15 -17.37
C ILE A 115 -8.09 3.69 -17.22
N PHE A 116 -8.28 2.60 -16.46
CA PHE A 116 -9.61 2.14 -16.08
C PHE A 116 -10.14 3.02 -14.97
N GLU A 117 -11.40 3.42 -15.06
CA GLU A 117 -12.03 4.37 -14.13
C GLU A 117 -13.42 3.91 -13.68
N ILE A 118 -13.79 4.27 -12.45
CA ILE A 118 -15.17 4.18 -11.95
C ILE A 118 -15.42 5.27 -10.91
N GLU A 119 -16.61 5.86 -10.91
CA GLU A 119 -17.06 6.72 -9.81
C GLU A 119 -18.03 5.98 -8.89
N VAL A 120 -17.74 5.98 -7.59
CA VAL A 120 -18.58 5.34 -6.59
C VAL A 120 -18.94 6.35 -5.51
N GLU A 121 -20.22 6.40 -5.15
CA GLU A 121 -20.71 7.25 -4.06
C GLU A 121 -20.61 6.51 -2.73
N TRP A 122 -19.76 6.99 -1.82
CA TRP A 122 -19.55 6.42 -0.49
C TRP A 122 -19.83 7.47 0.59
N ASP A 123 -20.60 7.07 1.60
CA ASP A 123 -20.73 7.81 2.85
C ASP A 123 -19.43 7.73 3.67
N ALA A 124 -19.31 8.60 4.67
CA ALA A 124 -18.21 8.53 5.63
C ALA A 124 -18.17 7.14 6.30
N GLY A 125 -16.99 6.53 6.32
CA GLY A 125 -16.84 5.14 6.72
C GLY A 125 -15.49 4.54 6.36
N LYS A 126 -15.34 3.25 6.67
CA LYS A 126 -14.15 2.46 6.38
C LYS A 126 -14.53 1.33 5.43
N TYR A 127 -13.94 1.33 4.23
CA TYR A 127 -14.26 0.38 3.16
C TYR A 127 -13.06 -0.51 2.88
N LEU A 128 -13.27 -1.83 2.91
CA LEU A 128 -12.28 -2.80 2.46
C LEU A 128 -12.53 -3.12 1.00
N TYR A 129 -11.48 -3.14 0.19
CA TYR A 129 -11.60 -3.43 -1.24
C TYR A 129 -10.33 -4.06 -1.82
N LYS A 130 -10.49 -4.62 -3.02
CA LYS A 130 -9.46 -5.13 -3.94
C LYS A 130 -9.87 -4.81 -5.38
N TYR A 131 -8.89 -4.75 -6.28
CA TYR A 131 -9.14 -4.80 -7.72
C TYR A 131 -9.15 -6.27 -8.16
N TYR A 132 -10.16 -6.65 -8.94
CA TYR A 132 -10.20 -7.94 -9.62
C TYR A 132 -9.80 -7.71 -11.07
N ILE A 133 -8.68 -8.28 -11.48
CA ILE A 133 -7.99 -7.93 -12.72
C ILE A 133 -7.90 -9.17 -13.59
N ASP A 134 -8.48 -9.14 -14.79
CA ASP A 134 -8.44 -10.23 -15.77
C ASP A 134 -8.81 -11.61 -15.20
N GLY A 135 -9.86 -11.65 -14.37
CA GLY A 135 -10.32 -12.89 -13.75
C GLY A 135 -9.49 -13.35 -12.54
N ASN A 136 -8.53 -12.54 -12.07
CA ASN A 136 -7.60 -12.91 -11.01
C ASN A 136 -7.64 -11.93 -9.84
N TRP A 137 -7.37 -12.48 -8.64
CA TRP A 137 -7.19 -11.69 -7.42
C TRP A 137 -5.71 -11.38 -7.21
N PRO A 138 -5.32 -10.09 -7.13
CA PRO A 138 -4.03 -9.71 -6.60
C PRO A 138 -3.87 -10.27 -5.19
N LYS A 139 -2.71 -10.88 -4.95
CA LYS A 139 -2.39 -11.42 -3.62
C LYS A 139 -2.33 -10.28 -2.61
N ASP A 140 -1.61 -9.21 -2.93
CA ASP A 140 -1.37 -8.10 -2.02
C ASP A 140 -1.66 -6.76 -2.69
N MET A 141 -2.65 -6.02 -2.17
CA MET A 141 -3.02 -4.72 -2.72
C MET A 141 -1.93 -3.65 -2.60
N SER A 142 -0.96 -3.80 -1.70
CA SER A 142 0.14 -2.84 -1.59
C SER A 142 1.09 -2.87 -2.80
N GLU A 143 1.09 -3.97 -3.57
CA GLU A 143 1.83 -4.06 -4.83
C GLU A 143 1.19 -3.20 -5.92
N LEU A 144 -0.09 -2.86 -5.77
CA LEU A 144 -0.83 -2.04 -6.73
C LEU A 144 -0.83 -0.54 -6.41
N GLU A 145 -0.32 -0.11 -5.25
CA GLU A 145 -0.44 1.28 -4.76
C GLU A 145 0.02 2.35 -5.77
N GLN A 146 1.01 2.01 -6.59
CA GLN A 146 1.55 2.93 -7.59
C GLN A 146 0.69 3.07 -8.85
N TYR A 147 -0.20 2.11 -9.12
CA TYR A 147 -1.06 2.08 -10.31
C TYR A 147 -2.47 2.60 -10.04
N ILE A 148 -2.79 2.93 -8.79
CA ILE A 148 -4.17 3.20 -8.38
C ILE A 148 -4.35 4.58 -7.77
N SER A 149 -5.54 5.15 -7.98
CA SER A 149 -6.01 6.34 -7.28
C SER A 149 -7.45 6.10 -6.81
N PRO A 150 -7.88 6.62 -5.64
CA PRO A 150 -7.03 7.18 -4.59
C PRO A 150 -6.13 6.12 -3.97
N LYS A 151 -5.03 6.57 -3.34
CA LYS A 151 -4.16 5.67 -2.58
C LYS A 151 -4.89 5.11 -1.35
N PRO A 152 -4.75 3.81 -1.04
CA PRO A 152 -5.31 3.23 0.17
C PRO A 152 -4.84 3.96 1.43
N THR A 153 -5.76 4.13 2.38
CA THR A 153 -5.42 4.65 3.71
C THR A 153 -4.60 3.62 4.49
N GLU A 154 -4.86 2.33 4.34
CA GLU A 154 -4.07 1.26 4.95
C GLU A 154 -4.29 -0.08 4.25
N TYR A 155 -3.62 -1.12 4.72
CA TYR A 155 -3.77 -2.49 4.25
C TYR A 155 -4.04 -3.42 5.43
N VAL A 156 -4.95 -4.37 5.23
CA VAL A 156 -5.35 -5.36 6.25
C VAL A 156 -5.19 -6.76 5.69
N ASP A 157 -4.66 -7.67 6.51
CA ASP A 157 -4.50 -9.10 6.18
C ASP A 157 -5.85 -9.71 5.77
N ASP A 158 -5.85 -10.52 4.71
CA ASP A 158 -7.04 -11.18 4.19
C ASP A 158 -7.29 -12.59 4.73
N GLY A 159 -6.39 -13.12 5.56
CA GLY A 159 -6.44 -14.47 6.13
C GLY A 159 -5.92 -15.57 5.19
N PHE A 160 -5.50 -15.22 3.97
CA PHE A 160 -5.00 -16.15 2.95
C PHE A 160 -3.53 -15.84 2.57
N GLY A 161 -2.83 -15.07 3.39
CA GLY A 161 -1.46 -14.64 3.14
C GLY A 161 -1.34 -13.49 2.15
N GLY A 162 -2.45 -12.78 1.91
CA GLY A 162 -2.53 -11.56 1.13
C GLY A 162 -3.06 -10.38 1.96
N ARG A 163 -3.29 -9.24 1.30
CA ARG A 163 -3.81 -8.03 1.95
C ARG A 163 -4.86 -7.33 1.11
N ASN A 164 -5.95 -6.92 1.77
CA ASN A 164 -6.96 -6.01 1.24
C ASN A 164 -6.50 -4.55 1.41
N ALA A 165 -6.93 -3.68 0.50
CA ALA A 165 -6.82 -2.24 0.69
C ALA A 165 -7.96 -1.75 1.58
N VAL A 166 -7.69 -0.68 2.33
CA VAL A 166 -8.68 0.05 3.10
C VAL A 166 -8.70 1.50 2.63
N LEU A 167 -9.89 2.03 2.38
CA LEU A 167 -10.10 3.47 2.24
C LEU A 167 -10.94 3.98 3.42
N VAL A 168 -10.45 5.02 4.08
CA VAL A 168 -11.21 5.77 5.08
C VAL A 168 -11.76 7.03 4.43
N VAL A 169 -13.08 7.17 4.50
CA VAL A 169 -13.85 8.29 3.96
C VAL A 169 -14.42 9.10 5.13
N GLU A 170 -14.29 10.42 5.07
CA GLU A 170 -14.66 11.38 6.14
C GLU A 170 -15.72 12.40 5.71
#